data_AF-A0A653DLK4-F1
#
_entry.id   AF-A0A653DLK4-F1
#
_cell.length_a   1.000
_cell.length_b   1.000
_cell.length_c   1.000
_cell.angle_alpha   90.00
_cell.angle_beta   90.00
_cell.angle_gamma   90.00
#
_symmetry.space_group_name_H-M   'P 1'
#
loop_
_entity.id
_entity.type
_entity.pdbx_description
1 polymer ?
#
loop_
_entity_poly.entity_id
_entity_poly.type
_entity_poly.pdbx_seq_one_letter_code
_entity_poly.pdbx_strand_id
1 'polypeptide(L)'
;MVGVMIGSIVFGEMSDRYGRKKTFFISLVTQLIFGILAAISPEYWTFTLSRMVVGATTSGVFLVAYVIGLEMVGPSKRTIAGTVCHMFFSVGYMLTAAFAMYITNWRTLQLGLTLPGVIFLIYWWFIPESARWLISKNRIDEAKRLIHYAAKYNKVTISDETLDVLLKPTEEKVKKKDEKSATVLDIFKHSNMRKKALIIFYDW
;
A
#
# COMPACT_ATOMS: atom_id res chain seq x y z
N MET A 1 -13.94 3.63 -11.52
CA MET A 1 -12.64 4.21 -11.93
C MET A 1 -12.32 5.51 -11.20
N VAL A 2 -13.23 6.47 -11.14
CA VAL A 2 -13.04 7.72 -10.37
C VAL A 2 -12.56 7.47 -8.93
N GLY A 3 -13.20 6.54 -8.22
CA GLY A 3 -12.77 6.15 -6.87
C GLY A 3 -11.30 5.70 -6.81
N VAL A 4 -10.88 4.79 -7.69
CA VAL A 4 -9.50 4.27 -7.76
C VAL A 4 -8.48 5.40 -7.97
N MET A 5 -8.78 6.35 -8.87
CA MET A 5 -7.94 7.52 -9.16
C MET A 5 -7.81 8.45 -7.94
N ILE A 6 -8.92 8.78 -7.29
CA ILE A 6 -8.88 9.60 -6.07
C ILE A 6 -8.13 8.86 -4.96
N GLY A 7 -8.41 7.56 -4.83
CA GLY A 7 -7.78 6.70 -3.83
C GLY A 7 -6.28 6.57 -4.00
N SER A 8 -5.77 6.43 -5.24
CA SER A 8 -4.31 6.30 -5.46
C SER A 8 -3.55 7.56 -5.05
N ILE A 9 -4.14 8.74 -5.25
CA ILE A 9 -3.57 10.02 -4.81
C ILE A 9 -3.66 10.14 -3.29
N VAL A 10 -4.85 9.96 -2.71
CA VAL A 10 -5.10 10.18 -1.28
C VAL A 10 -4.36 9.16 -0.42
N PHE A 11 -4.54 7.87 -0.69
CA PHE A 11 -3.90 6.82 0.08
C PHE A 11 -2.40 6.72 -0.20
N GLY A 12 -1.93 7.10 -1.41
CA GLY A 12 -0.50 7.25 -1.69
C GLY A 12 0.15 8.29 -0.77
N GLU A 13 -0.40 9.50 -0.74
CA GLU A 13 0.08 10.57 0.13
C GLU A 13 -0.04 10.22 1.62
N MET A 14 -1.17 9.59 2.02
CA MET A 14 -1.39 9.17 3.40
C MET A 14 -0.36 8.12 3.83
N SER A 15 -0.05 7.18 2.94
CA SER A 15 0.98 6.14 3.13
C SER A 15 2.35 6.77 3.37
N ASP A 16 2.71 7.77 2.55
CA ASP A 16 3.94 8.57 2.66
C ASP A 16 4.04 9.36 3.97
N ARG A 17 2.94 9.97 4.40
CA ARG A 17 2.93 10.81 5.60
C ARG A 17 2.87 10.02 6.89
N TYR A 18 1.94 9.09 7.01
CA TYR A 18 1.56 8.46 8.28
C TYR A 18 2.08 7.03 8.45
N GLY A 19 2.64 6.44 7.39
CA GLY A 19 3.19 5.09 7.40
C GLY A 19 2.38 4.15 6.53
N ARG A 20 3.06 3.12 6.02
CA ARG A 20 2.47 2.16 5.09
C ARG A 20 1.49 1.26 5.82
N LYS A 21 1.92 0.71 6.95
CA LYS A 21 1.11 -0.22 7.75
C LYS A 21 -0.21 0.42 8.17
N LYS A 22 -0.15 1.60 8.82
CA LYS A 22 -1.35 2.30 9.29
C LYS A 22 -2.33 2.58 8.14
N THR A 23 -1.80 3.07 7.02
CA THR A 23 -2.61 3.39 5.84
C THR A 23 -3.29 2.16 5.24
N PHE A 24 -2.57 1.03 5.15
CA PHE A 24 -3.14 -0.23 4.70
C PHE A 24 -4.35 -0.65 5.55
N PHE A 25 -4.24 -0.62 6.88
CA PHE A 25 -5.33 -1.04 7.76
C PHE A 25 -6.51 -0.06 7.79
N ILE A 26 -6.24 1.25 7.73
CA ILE A 26 -7.32 2.25 7.59
C ILE A 26 -8.09 1.99 6.28
N SER A 27 -7.38 1.71 5.19
CA SER A 27 -7.99 1.40 3.89
C SER A 27 -8.80 0.12 3.97
N LEU A 28 -8.26 -0.93 4.59
CA LEU A 28 -8.91 -2.24 4.74
C LEU A 28 -10.19 -2.15 5.57
N VAL A 29 -10.16 -1.49 6.73
CA VAL A 29 -11.35 -1.30 7.57
C VAL A 29 -12.41 -0.48 6.81
N THR A 30 -11.99 0.60 6.15
CA THR A 30 -12.91 1.42 5.34
C THR A 30 -13.52 0.60 4.21
N GLN A 31 -12.73 -0.23 3.53
CA GLN A 31 -13.19 -1.09 2.45
C GLN A 31 -14.23 -2.12 2.94
N LEU A 32 -14.03 -2.69 4.13
CA LEU A 32 -14.97 -3.64 4.74
C LEU A 32 -16.30 -2.97 5.06
N ILE A 33 -16.27 -1.80 5.72
CA ILE A 33 -17.48 -1.04 6.09
C ILE A 33 -18.27 -0.69 4.83
N PHE A 34 -17.63 -0.06 3.84
CA PHE A 34 -18.33 0.37 2.63
C PHE A 34 -18.66 -0.80 1.69
N GLY A 35 -17.95 -1.93 1.78
CA GLY A 35 -18.30 -3.17 1.09
C GLY A 35 -19.60 -3.77 1.61
N ILE A 36 -19.83 -3.73 2.92
CA ILE A 36 -21.09 -4.15 3.56
C ILE A 36 -22.20 -3.14 3.25
N LEU A 37 -21.93 -1.83 3.37
CA LEU A 37 -22.91 -0.78 3.01
C LEU A 37 -23.37 -0.88 1.55
N ALA A 38 -22.46 -1.20 0.62
CA ALA A 38 -22.82 -1.45 -0.77
C ALA A 38 -23.75 -2.66 -0.92
N ALA A 39 -23.63 -3.70 -0.10
CA ALA A 39 -24.50 -4.86 -0.18
C ALA A 39 -25.91 -4.60 0.37
N ILE A 40 -26.04 -3.73 1.39
CA ILE A 40 -27.33 -3.43 2.04
C ILE A 40 -27.98 -2.13 1.54
N SER A 41 -27.36 -1.43 0.59
CA SER A 41 -27.83 -0.14 0.11
C SER A 41 -29.27 -0.20 -0.42
N PRO A 42 -30.20 0.66 0.04
CA PRO A 42 -31.60 0.62 -0.40
C PRO A 42 -31.76 1.13 -1.83
N GLU A 43 -31.03 2.19 -2.17
CA GLU A 43 -31.13 2.90 -3.44
C GLU A 43 -29.79 3.10 -4.17
N TYR A 44 -29.88 3.53 -5.42
CA TYR A 44 -28.76 3.65 -6.35
C TYR A 44 -27.64 4.59 -5.85
N TRP A 45 -27.97 5.69 -5.18
CA TRP A 45 -26.98 6.68 -4.76
C TRP A 45 -26.10 6.18 -3.62
N THR A 46 -26.69 5.58 -2.58
CA THR A 46 -25.92 4.95 -1.50
C THR A 46 -25.06 3.80 -2.01
N PHE A 47 -25.58 2.99 -2.95
CA PHE A 47 -24.79 1.96 -3.61
C PHE A 47 -23.57 2.55 -4.33
N THR A 48 -23.81 3.56 -5.18
CA THR A 48 -22.79 4.17 -6.03
C THR A 48 -21.71 4.86 -5.21
N LEU A 49 -22.09 5.61 -4.18
CA LEU A 49 -21.15 6.24 -3.26
C LEU A 49 -20.32 5.19 -2.52
N SER A 50 -20.95 4.15 -2.01
CA SER A 50 -20.24 3.05 -1.33
C SER A 50 -19.26 2.33 -2.25
N ARG A 51 -19.66 2.06 -3.50
CA ARG A 51 -18.78 1.48 -4.52
C ARG A 51 -17.63 2.40 -4.91
N MET A 52 -17.86 3.71 -4.95
CA MET A 52 -16.81 4.69 -5.18
C MET A 52 -15.77 4.65 -4.05
N VAL A 53 -16.21 4.60 -2.79
CA VAL A 53 -15.30 4.49 -1.63
C VAL A 53 -14.56 3.16 -1.65
N VAL A 54 -15.22 2.03 -1.92
CA VAL A 54 -14.57 0.72 -2.07
C VAL A 54 -13.51 0.77 -3.18
N GLY A 55 -13.81 1.42 -4.30
CA GLY A 55 -12.84 1.65 -5.37
C GLY A 55 -11.63 2.47 -4.91
N ALA A 56 -11.85 3.53 -4.12
CA ALA A 56 -10.76 4.33 -3.57
C ALA A 56 -9.88 3.55 -2.58
N THR A 57 -10.50 2.80 -1.68
CA THR A 57 -9.78 1.97 -0.70
C THR A 57 -9.05 0.81 -1.35
N THR A 58 -9.48 0.34 -2.53
CA THR A 58 -8.77 -0.70 -3.30
C THR A 58 -7.34 -0.24 -3.62
N SER A 59 -7.15 1.03 -4.00
CA SER A 59 -5.82 1.62 -4.15
C SER A 59 -5.06 1.63 -2.83
N GLY A 60 -5.70 2.02 -1.73
CA GLY A 60 -5.08 2.06 -0.40
C GLY A 60 -4.70 0.69 0.16
N VAL A 61 -5.38 -0.39 -0.25
CA VAL A 61 -5.03 -1.76 0.13
C VAL A 61 -3.96 -2.31 -0.81
N PHE A 62 -4.21 -2.34 -2.12
CA PHE A 62 -3.32 -2.97 -3.09
C PHE A 62 -2.00 -2.23 -3.27
N LEU A 63 -2.04 -0.91 -3.56
CA LEU A 63 -0.84 -0.12 -3.83
C LEU A 63 0.08 -0.09 -2.61
N VAL A 64 -0.50 0.11 -1.41
CA VAL A 64 0.28 0.22 -0.18
C VAL A 64 0.87 -1.13 0.21
N ALA A 65 0.11 -2.23 0.10
CA ALA A 65 0.65 -3.57 0.32
C ALA A 65 1.78 -3.92 -0.66
N TYR A 66 1.60 -3.55 -1.94
CA TYR A 66 2.62 -3.72 -2.97
C TYR A 66 3.91 -2.97 -2.61
N VAL A 67 3.79 -1.70 -2.19
CA VAL A 67 4.94 -0.90 -1.74
C VAL A 67 5.61 -1.53 -0.52
N ILE A 68 4.86 -1.94 0.51
CA ILE A 68 5.44 -2.64 1.68
C ILE A 68 6.25 -3.86 1.24
N GLY A 69 5.67 -4.71 0.40
CA GLY A 69 6.33 -5.92 -0.10
C GLY A 69 7.64 -5.62 -0.85
N LEU A 70 7.64 -4.60 -1.71
CA LEU A 70 8.84 -4.18 -2.45
C LEU A 70 9.90 -3.52 -1.56
N GLU A 71 9.49 -2.85 -0.50
CA GLU A 71 10.40 -2.21 0.46
C GLU A 71 11.02 -3.22 1.44
N MET A 72 10.40 -4.37 1.65
CA MET A 72 10.93 -5.48 2.45
C MET A 72 11.99 -6.32 1.73
N VAL A 73 12.08 -6.22 0.40
CA VAL A 73 13.03 -7.02 -0.40
C VAL A 73 14.16 -6.17 -0.99
N GLY A 74 15.31 -6.82 -1.19
CA GLY A 74 16.44 -6.21 -1.89
C GLY A 74 16.12 -5.90 -3.36
N PRO A 75 16.86 -4.98 -4.01
CA PRO A 75 16.61 -4.56 -5.40
C PRO A 75 16.51 -5.72 -6.40
N SER A 76 17.35 -6.75 -6.24
CA SER A 76 17.39 -7.94 -7.12
C SER A 76 16.13 -8.81 -7.05
N LYS A 77 15.33 -8.72 -5.98
CA LYS A 77 14.14 -9.54 -5.76
C LYS A 77 12.84 -8.77 -5.96
N ARG A 78 12.89 -7.46 -6.23
CA ARG A 78 11.69 -6.62 -6.40
C ARG A 78 10.79 -7.09 -7.53
N THR A 79 11.36 -7.46 -8.68
CA THR A 79 10.56 -7.93 -9.82
C THR A 79 9.75 -9.16 -9.42
N ILE A 80 10.39 -10.17 -8.81
CA ILE A 80 9.72 -11.40 -8.37
C ILE A 80 8.66 -11.09 -7.32
N ALA A 81 8.98 -10.30 -6.29
CA ALA A 81 8.01 -9.92 -5.26
C ALA A 81 6.78 -9.21 -5.87
N GLY A 82 7.01 -8.27 -6.79
CA GLY A 82 5.95 -7.56 -7.47
C GLY A 82 5.09 -8.46 -8.36
N THR A 83 5.70 -9.39 -9.09
CA THR A 83 4.98 -10.37 -9.91
C THR A 83 4.12 -11.29 -9.05
N VAL A 84 4.64 -11.78 -7.93
CA VAL A 84 3.88 -12.62 -6.99
C VAL A 84 2.65 -11.88 -6.45
N CYS A 85 2.78 -10.59 -6.09
CA CYS A 85 1.62 -9.78 -5.70
C CYS A 85 0.55 -9.71 -6.79
N HIS A 86 0.95 -9.57 -8.06
CA HIS A 86 0.00 -9.54 -9.19
C HIS A 86 -0.64 -10.91 -9.44
N MET A 87 0.09 -12.02 -9.23
CA MET A 87 -0.48 -13.36 -9.34
C MET A 87 -1.64 -13.55 -8.36
N PHE A 88 -1.50 -13.10 -7.10
CA PHE A 88 -2.60 -13.15 -6.13
C PHE A 88 -3.81 -12.31 -6.56
N PHE A 89 -3.59 -11.15 -7.19
CA PHE A 89 -4.67 -10.35 -7.76
C PHE A 89 -5.42 -11.12 -8.86
N SER A 90 -4.70 -11.73 -9.80
CA SER A 90 -5.29 -12.53 -10.88
C SER A 90 -6.10 -13.71 -10.33
N VAL A 91 -5.56 -14.42 -9.34
CA VAL A 91 -6.26 -15.53 -8.67
C VAL A 91 -7.54 -15.02 -7.98
N GLY A 92 -7.48 -13.91 -7.26
CA GLY A 92 -8.66 -13.31 -6.63
C GLY A 92 -9.75 -12.90 -7.65
N TYR A 93 -9.33 -12.39 -8.81
CA TYR A 93 -10.25 -12.05 -9.89
C TYR A 93 -10.93 -13.31 -10.49
N MET A 94 -10.17 -14.39 -10.71
CA MET A 94 -10.71 -15.68 -11.15
C MET A 94 -11.67 -16.28 -10.11
N LEU A 95 -11.32 -16.23 -8.82
CA LEU A 95 -12.19 -16.69 -7.74
C LEU A 95 -13.51 -15.90 -7.67
N THR A 96 -13.45 -14.60 -7.96
CA THR A 96 -14.67 -13.76 -8.03
C THR A 96 -15.62 -14.28 -9.12
N ALA A 97 -15.10 -14.61 -10.31
CA ALA A 97 -15.90 -15.21 -11.37
C ALA A 97 -16.46 -16.57 -10.95
N ALA A 98 -15.66 -17.41 -10.28
CA ALA A 98 -16.12 -18.69 -9.75
C ALA A 98 -17.28 -18.52 -8.75
N PHE A 99 -17.16 -17.61 -7.78
CA PHE A 99 -18.25 -17.34 -6.84
C PHE A 99 -19.51 -16.81 -7.52
N ALA A 100 -19.36 -15.98 -8.55
CA ALA A 100 -20.50 -15.44 -9.31
C ALA A 100 -21.30 -16.53 -10.05
N MET A 101 -20.68 -17.68 -10.38
CA MET A 101 -21.40 -18.81 -11.00
C MET A 101 -22.36 -19.50 -10.01
N TYR A 102 -22.01 -19.51 -8.72
CA TYR A 102 -22.82 -20.19 -7.68
C TYR A 102 -23.72 -19.23 -6.91
N ILE A 103 -23.33 -17.95 -6.79
CA ILE A 103 -24.05 -16.92 -6.04
C ILE A 103 -24.63 -15.92 -7.04
N THR A 104 -25.89 -16.12 -7.41
CA THR A 104 -26.60 -15.30 -8.40
C THR A 104 -27.11 -13.97 -7.82
N ASN A 105 -27.34 -13.91 -6.51
CA ASN A 105 -27.71 -12.66 -5.83
C ASN A 105 -26.46 -11.79 -5.62
N TRP A 106 -26.41 -10.65 -6.31
CA TRP A 106 -25.26 -9.74 -6.25
C TRP A 106 -24.99 -9.18 -4.86
N ARG A 107 -26.01 -9.01 -4.00
CA ARG A 107 -25.83 -8.52 -2.62
C ARG A 107 -25.14 -9.58 -1.77
N THR A 108 -25.60 -10.83 -1.89
CA THR A 108 -24.97 -11.97 -1.23
C THR A 108 -23.55 -12.18 -1.72
N LEU A 109 -23.30 -12.03 -3.04
CA LEU A 109 -21.96 -12.10 -3.62
C LEU A 109 -21.06 -10.99 -3.05
N GLN A 110 -21.55 -9.75 -3.00
CA GLN A 110 -20.81 -8.62 -2.42
C GLN A 110 -20.42 -8.88 -0.95
N LEU A 111 -21.32 -9.43 -0.13
CA LEU A 111 -21.00 -9.83 1.24
C LEU A 111 -20.00 -10.98 1.29
N GLY A 112 -20.20 -12.01 0.47
CA GLY A 112 -19.32 -13.18 0.39
C GLY A 112 -17.88 -12.84 0.00
N LEU A 113 -17.68 -11.80 -0.81
CA LEU A 113 -16.36 -11.29 -1.17
C LEU A 113 -15.77 -10.34 -0.11
N THR A 114 -16.62 -9.65 0.65
CA THR A 114 -16.18 -8.64 1.65
C THR A 114 -15.84 -9.27 2.99
N LEU A 115 -16.70 -10.15 3.52
CA LEU A 115 -16.59 -10.69 4.88
C LEU A 115 -15.30 -11.49 5.16
N PRO A 116 -14.79 -12.33 4.23
CA PRO A 116 -13.50 -12.99 4.43
C PRO A 116 -12.34 -12.00 4.66
N GLY A 117 -12.47 -10.78 4.15
CA GLY A 117 -11.49 -9.72 4.35
C GLY A 117 -11.29 -9.31 5.81
N VAL A 118 -12.24 -9.60 6.71
CA VAL A 118 -12.10 -9.36 8.15
C VAL A 118 -10.93 -10.15 8.74
N ILE A 119 -10.66 -11.36 8.22
CA ILE A 119 -9.54 -12.20 8.66
C ILE A 119 -8.20 -11.47 8.43
N PHE A 120 -8.09 -10.66 7.37
CA PHE A 120 -6.87 -9.91 7.09
C PHE A 120 -6.58 -8.80 8.10
N LEU A 121 -7.51 -8.43 8.98
CA LEU A 121 -7.22 -7.53 10.11
C LEU A 121 -6.18 -8.14 11.07
N ILE A 122 -6.12 -9.47 11.14
CA ILE A 122 -5.12 -10.20 11.95
C ILE A 122 -3.70 -9.91 11.48
N TYR A 123 -3.50 -9.49 10.23
CA TYR A 123 -2.17 -9.13 9.73
C TYR A 123 -1.55 -7.94 10.45
N TRP A 124 -2.33 -7.18 11.24
CA TRP A 124 -1.82 -6.07 12.04
C TRP A 124 -0.66 -6.50 12.94
N TRP A 125 -0.69 -7.72 13.49
CA TRP A 125 0.35 -8.21 14.37
C TRP A 125 1.58 -8.79 13.65
N PHE A 126 1.45 -9.14 12.37
CA PHE A 126 2.49 -9.81 11.60
C PHE A 126 3.25 -8.88 10.66
N ILE A 127 2.56 -7.89 10.07
CA ILE A 127 3.17 -6.99 9.09
C ILE A 127 3.98 -5.91 9.83
N PRO A 128 5.30 -5.81 9.62
CA PRO A 128 6.08 -4.70 10.14
C PRO A 128 5.83 -3.42 9.35
N GLU A 129 6.20 -2.27 9.91
CA GLU A 129 6.24 -1.03 9.15
C GLU A 129 7.44 -1.03 8.18
N SER A 130 7.40 -0.21 7.13
CA SER A 130 8.51 -0.09 6.19
C SER A 130 9.78 0.45 6.83
N ALA A 131 10.90 -0.29 6.71
CA ALA A 131 12.22 0.17 7.15
C ALA A 131 12.61 1.50 6.48
N ARG A 132 12.29 1.67 5.20
CA ARG A 132 12.59 2.89 4.45
C ARG A 132 11.81 4.08 4.96
N TRP A 133 10.53 3.86 5.26
CA TRP A 133 9.69 4.90 5.84
C TRP A 133 10.15 5.27 7.26
N LEU A 134 10.54 4.30 8.08
CA LEU A 134 11.11 4.57 9.40
C LEU A 134 12.38 5.43 9.31
N ILE A 135 13.27 5.12 8.36
CA ILE A 135 14.47 5.92 8.08
C ILE A 135 14.10 7.33 7.63
N SER A 136 13.13 7.50 6.72
CA SER A 136 12.72 8.84 6.24
C SER A 136 12.10 9.70 7.34
N LYS A 137 11.48 9.06 8.36
CA LYS A 137 10.96 9.72 9.56
C LYS A 137 11.97 9.88 10.70
N ASN A 138 13.25 9.58 10.46
CA ASN A 138 14.32 9.64 11.48
C ASN A 138 14.09 8.71 12.68
N ARG A 139 13.34 7.62 12.50
CA ARG A 139 13.10 6.59 13.52
C ARG A 139 14.12 5.46 13.33
N ILE A 140 15.39 5.81 13.48
CA ILE A 140 16.52 4.95 13.11
C ILE A 140 16.55 3.67 13.95
N ASP A 141 16.33 3.75 15.26
CA ASP A 141 16.39 2.57 16.15
C ASP A 141 15.32 1.52 15.83
N GLU A 142 14.13 1.96 15.40
CA GLU A 142 13.08 1.04 14.92
C GLU A 142 13.46 0.40 13.59
N ALA A 143 14.01 1.17 12.67
CA ALA A 143 14.51 0.65 11.40
C ALA A 143 15.63 -0.38 11.65
N LYS A 144 16.56 -0.12 12.58
CA LYS A 144 17.62 -1.05 12.95
C LYS A 144 17.09 -2.37 13.48
N ARG A 145 16.16 -2.31 14.44
CA ARG A 145 15.50 -3.52 14.99
C ARG A 145 14.85 -4.37 13.91
N LEU A 146 14.16 -3.72 12.96
CA LEU A 146 13.54 -4.41 11.84
C LEU A 146 14.55 -5.04 10.89
N ILE A 147 15.64 -4.34 10.57
CA ILE A 147 16.71 -4.85 9.71
C ILE A 147 17.42 -6.03 10.37
N HIS A 148 17.71 -5.95 11.67
CA HIS A 148 18.28 -7.07 12.44
C HIS A 148 17.36 -8.28 12.48
N TYR A 149 16.06 -8.05 12.68
CA TYR A 149 15.06 -9.11 12.59
C TYR A 149 15.12 -9.79 11.22
N ALA A 150 15.07 -9.03 10.12
CA ALA A 150 15.19 -9.57 8.77
C ALA A 150 16.53 -10.30 8.52
N ALA A 151 17.64 -9.76 9.01
CA ALA A 151 18.97 -10.35 8.89
C ALA A 151 19.06 -11.71 9.60
N LYS A 152 18.44 -11.85 10.78
CA LYS A 152 18.32 -13.12 11.51
C LYS A 152 17.61 -14.19 10.69
N TYR A 153 16.50 -13.85 10.04
CA TYR A 153 15.78 -14.80 9.16
C TYR A 153 16.57 -15.16 7.91
N ASN A 154 17.32 -14.20 7.36
CA ASN A 154 18.18 -14.40 6.20
C ASN A 154 19.52 -15.05 6.53
N LYS A 155 19.81 -15.33 7.81
CA LYS A 155 21.09 -15.87 8.30
C LYS A 155 22.29 -15.00 7.90
N VAL A 156 22.11 -13.69 7.89
CA VAL A 156 23.17 -12.70 7.62
C VAL A 156 23.46 -11.95 8.91
N THR A 157 24.74 -11.73 9.21
CA THR A 157 25.17 -10.88 10.34
C THR A 157 25.44 -9.46 9.83
N ILE A 158 24.94 -8.47 10.56
CA ILE A 158 25.15 -7.05 10.27
C ILE A 158 25.57 -6.39 11.57
N SER A 159 26.71 -5.69 11.59
CA SER A 159 27.12 -4.95 12.79
C SER A 159 26.33 -3.66 12.94
N ASP A 160 26.06 -3.26 14.18
CA ASP A 160 25.38 -1.99 14.48
C ASP A 160 26.16 -0.79 13.92
N GLU A 161 27.49 -0.85 13.96
CA GLU A 161 28.39 0.17 13.40
C GLU A 161 28.20 0.36 11.90
N THR A 162 28.09 -0.74 11.14
CA THR A 162 27.82 -0.70 9.70
C THR A 162 26.47 -0.05 9.45
N LEU A 163 25.48 -0.41 10.25
CA LEU A 163 24.12 0.10 10.11
C LEU A 163 24.05 1.59 10.49
N ASP A 164 24.81 2.04 11.47
CA ASP A 164 24.94 3.45 11.83
C ASP A 164 25.56 4.27 10.71
N VAL A 165 26.60 3.77 10.06
CA VAL A 165 27.22 4.44 8.90
C VAL A 165 26.23 4.52 7.73
N LEU A 166 25.49 3.45 7.45
CA LEU A 166 24.56 3.38 6.31
C LEU A 166 23.26 4.19 6.53
N LEU A 167 22.80 4.29 7.78
CA LEU A 167 21.54 4.94 8.13
C LEU A 167 21.70 6.39 8.60
N LYS A 168 22.93 6.86 8.86
CA LYS A 168 23.19 8.26 9.19
C LYS A 168 22.61 9.17 8.11
N PRO A 169 21.75 10.14 8.48
CA PRO A 169 21.28 11.12 7.53
C PRO A 169 22.47 11.95 7.04
N THR A 170 22.79 11.85 5.75
CA THR A 170 23.75 12.74 5.09
C THR A 170 23.28 14.18 5.28
N GLU A 171 24.19 15.15 5.46
CA GLU A 171 23.84 16.57 5.67
C GLU A 171 22.90 17.12 4.58
N GLU A 172 22.94 16.58 3.36
CA GLU A 172 21.99 16.88 2.28
C GLU A 172 20.54 16.46 2.56
N LYS A 173 20.32 15.34 3.27
CA LYS A 173 18.98 14.88 3.66
C LYS A 173 18.40 15.72 4.80
N VAL A 174 19.26 16.29 5.63
CA VAL A 174 18.87 17.23 6.70
C VAL A 174 18.46 18.56 6.10
N LYS A 175 19.26 19.13 5.18
CA LYS A 175 18.93 20.37 4.46
C LYS A 175 17.63 20.29 3.64
N LYS A 176 17.34 19.15 3.00
CA LYS A 176 16.08 18.92 2.28
C LYS A 176 14.84 18.79 3.18
N LYS A 177 15.01 18.60 4.48
CA LYS A 177 13.91 18.46 5.44
C LYS A 177 13.31 19.81 5.85
N ASP A 178 14.11 20.87 5.73
CA ASP A 178 13.69 22.27 5.94
C ASP A 178 12.95 22.85 4.71
N GLU A 179 13.08 22.20 3.55
CA GLU A 179 12.22 22.47 2.39
C GLU A 179 10.85 21.81 2.57
N LYS A 180 9.77 22.53 2.21
CA LYS A 180 8.38 22.07 2.34
C LYS A 180 8.23 20.62 1.87
N SER A 181 7.46 19.82 2.62
CA SER A 181 7.19 18.42 2.27
C SER A 181 6.73 18.31 0.82
N ALA A 182 7.52 17.60 -0.01
CA ALA A 182 7.23 17.42 -1.42
C ALA A 182 5.80 16.89 -1.59
N THR A 183 5.01 17.58 -2.38
CA THR A 183 3.61 17.25 -2.67
C THR A 183 3.52 16.66 -4.07
N VAL A 184 2.48 15.89 -4.37
CA VAL A 184 2.22 15.31 -5.70
C VAL A 184 2.33 16.34 -6.84
N LEU A 185 1.95 17.60 -6.58
CA LEU A 185 2.04 18.70 -7.56
C LEU A 185 3.49 19.07 -7.94
N ASP A 186 4.48 18.77 -7.10
CA ASP A 186 5.88 19.06 -7.37
C ASP A 186 6.47 18.20 -8.50
N ILE A 187 5.81 17.08 -8.84
CA ILE A 187 6.15 16.25 -9.99
C ILE A 187 6.10 17.07 -11.28
N PHE A 188 5.13 18.00 -11.40
CA PHE A 188 4.96 18.84 -12.59
C PHE A 188 5.90 20.04 -12.62
N LYS A 189 6.47 20.44 -11.48
CA LYS A 189 7.41 21.56 -11.38
C LYS A 189 8.78 21.23 -11.97
N HIS A 190 9.24 19.99 -11.80
CA HIS A 190 10.57 19.57 -12.26
C HIS A 190 10.51 18.81 -13.59
N SER A 191 11.20 19.32 -14.62
CA SER A 191 11.16 18.76 -15.99
C SER A 191 11.53 17.27 -16.06
N ASN A 192 12.53 16.83 -15.28
CA ASN A 192 12.93 15.42 -15.23
C ASN A 192 11.85 14.53 -14.60
N MET A 193 11.25 14.97 -13.49
CA MET A 193 10.18 14.24 -12.81
C MET A 193 8.93 14.16 -13.69
N ARG A 194 8.59 15.26 -14.37
CA ARG A 194 7.48 15.31 -15.33
C ARG A 194 7.69 14.33 -16.49
N LYS A 195 8.89 14.26 -17.08
CA LYS A 195 9.19 13.28 -18.14
C LYS A 195 9.00 11.84 -17.67
N LYS A 196 9.55 11.51 -16.49
CA LYS A 196 9.38 10.17 -15.89
C LYS A 196 7.92 9.86 -15.59
N ALA A 197 7.16 10.82 -15.05
CA ALA A 197 5.74 10.67 -14.79
C ALA A 197 4.96 10.40 -16.08
N LEU A 198 5.24 11.13 -17.16
CA LEU A 198 4.59 10.91 -18.46
C LEU A 198 4.89 9.53 -19.05
N ILE A 199 6.13 9.04 -18.93
CA ILE A 199 6.48 7.68 -19.37
C ILE A 199 5.71 6.65 -18.53
N ILE A 200 5.70 6.81 -17.21
CA ILE A 200 4.95 5.91 -16.32
C ILE A 200 3.44 5.95 -16.65
N PHE A 201 2.87 7.13 -16.90
CA PHE A 201 1.46 7.26 -17.30
C PHE A 201 1.14 6.65 -18.66
N TYR A 202 2.13 6.54 -19.55
CA TYR A 202 1.97 5.90 -20.86
C TYR A 202 2.08 4.37 -20.76
N ASP A 203 2.97 3.86 -19.89
CA ASP A 203 3.19 2.43 -19.69
C ASP A 203 2.07 1.74 -18.88
N TRP A 204 1.27 2.52 -18.14
CA TRP A 204 0.10 2.06 -17.34
C TRP A 204 -1.20 2.12 -18.12
#